data_AF-A0A960SP92-F1
#
_entry.id   AF-A0A960SP92-F1
#
_cell.length_a   1.000
_cell.length_b   1.000
_cell.length_c   1.000
_cell.angle_alpha   90.00
_cell.angle_beta   90.00
_cell.angle_gamma   90.00
#
_symmetry.space_group_name_H-M   'P 1'
#
loop_
_entity.id
_entity.type
_entity.pdbx_description
1 polymer ?
#
loop_
_entity_poly.entity_id
_entity_poly.type
_entity_poly.pdbx_seq_one_letter_code
_entity_poly.pdbx_strand_id
1 'polypeptide(L)'
;MNPITHLLVGWSVASAVPLNRRERACVTLSGVAPDLDGLGIVVDTATRNLPSATAWWGTYHHVLGHNVLFGLLLCAATHALGERRLRAAMLALVSFHLHLLGDIIGARG
;
A
#
# COMPACT_ATOMS: atom_id res chain seq x y z
N MET A 1 -4.43 -10.21 -0.93
CA MET A 1 -4.39 -10.62 0.51
C MET A 1 -5.33 -9.69 1.31
N ASN A 2 -5.60 -9.90 2.61
CA ASN A 2 -6.42 -8.95 3.39
C ASN A 2 -5.58 -7.71 3.76
N PRO A 3 -6.09 -6.46 3.62
CA PRO A 3 -5.38 -5.22 3.99
C PRO A 3 -4.80 -5.19 5.42
N ILE A 4 -5.45 -5.86 6.37
CA ILE A 4 -4.94 -6.02 7.73
C ILE A 4 -3.62 -6.80 7.73
N THR A 5 -3.52 -7.84 6.89
CA THR A 5 -2.28 -8.64 6.78
C THR A 5 -1.16 -7.81 6.16
N HIS A 6 -1.47 -7.02 5.13
CA HIS A 6 -0.55 -6.05 4.52
C HIS A 6 0.01 -5.05 5.54
N LEU A 7 -0.86 -4.49 6.39
CA LEU A 7 -0.46 -3.62 7.49
C LEU A 7 0.47 -4.33 8.49
N LEU A 8 0.14 -5.57 8.88
CA LEU A 8 0.95 -6.34 9.83
C LEU A 8 2.31 -6.76 9.26
N VAL A 9 2.37 -7.09 7.96
CA VAL A 9 3.63 -7.34 7.25
C VAL A 9 4.49 -6.08 7.25
N GLY A 10 3.92 -4.92 6.89
CA GLY A 10 4.64 -3.65 6.94
C GLY A 10 5.13 -3.28 8.34
N TRP A 11 4.32 -3.54 9.37
CA TRP A 11 4.72 -3.35 10.77
C TRP A 11 5.87 -4.27 11.18
N SER A 12 5.88 -5.51 10.69
CA SER A 12 6.95 -6.48 10.93
C SER A 12 8.27 -5.98 10.32
N VAL A 13 8.25 -5.46 9.08
CA VAL A 13 9.40 -4.83 8.43
C VAL A 13 9.91 -3.64 9.25
N ALA A 14 9.01 -2.75 9.67
CA ALA A 14 9.37 -1.58 10.47
C ALA A 14 9.92 -1.93 11.87
N SER A 15 9.64 -3.16 12.34
CA SER A 15 10.10 -3.67 13.64
C SER A 15 11.42 -4.43 13.59
N ALA A 16 11.87 -4.83 12.39
CA ALA A 16 13.13 -5.54 12.21
C ALA A 16 14.38 -4.69 12.49
N VAL A 17 14.26 -3.36 12.53
CA VAL A 17 15.36 -2.44 12.78
C VAL A 17 14.94 -1.28 13.71
N PRO A 18 15.89 -0.63 14.40
CA PRO A 18 15.60 0.57 15.18
C PRO A 18 15.27 1.75 14.26
N LEU A 19 14.05 2.26 14.40
CA LEU A 19 13.50 3.44 13.71
C LEU A 19 12.85 4.37 14.73
N ASN A 20 12.84 5.67 14.46
CA ASN A 20 12.03 6.60 15.25
C ASN A 20 10.53 6.36 14.98
N ARG A 21 9.66 7.00 15.77
CA ARG A 21 8.21 6.79 15.69
C ARG A 21 7.64 7.14 14.30
N ARG A 22 8.17 8.20 13.67
CA ARG A 22 7.67 8.72 12.39
C ARG A 22 8.08 7.82 11.22
N GLU A 23 9.34 7.40 11.17
CA GLU A 23 9.87 6.44 10.21
C GLU A 23 9.13 5.11 10.30
N ARG A 24 8.94 4.58 11.51
CA ARG A 24 8.21 3.34 11.76
C ARG A 24 6.79 3.40 11.21
N ALA A 25 6.09 4.50 11.47
CA ALA A 25 4.75 4.71 10.94
C ALA A 25 4.76 4.74 9.39
N CYS A 26 5.70 5.46 8.78
CA CYS A 26 5.80 5.54 7.31
C CYS A 26 6.06 4.17 6.66
N VAL A 27 7.02 3.40 7.20
CA VAL A 27 7.34 2.04 6.70
C VAL A 27 6.15 1.09 6.87
N THR A 28 5.47 1.16 8.01
CA THR A 28 4.27 0.35 8.28
C THR A 28 3.15 0.67 7.29
N LEU A 29 2.83 1.97 7.12
CA LEU A 29 1.77 2.42 6.24
C LEU A 29 2.08 2.14 4.77
N SER A 30 3.35 2.16 4.36
CA SER A 30 3.75 1.79 3.00
C SER A 30 3.36 0.35 2.62
N GLY A 31 3.17 -0.53 3.61
CA GLY A 31 2.73 -1.90 3.38
C GLY A 31 1.24 -2.04 3.06
N VAL A 32 0.40 -1.09 3.46
CA VAL A 32 -1.06 -1.12 3.23
C VAL A 32 -1.54 -0.02 2.28
N ALA A 33 -0.71 1.00 2.02
CA ALA A 33 -1.06 2.12 1.16
C ALA A 33 -1.54 1.74 -0.25
N PRO A 34 -1.03 0.68 -0.91
CA PRO A 34 -1.54 0.31 -2.24
C PRO A 34 -3.03 -0.06 -2.23
N ASP A 35 -3.56 -0.62 -1.13
CA ASP A 35 -4.98 -0.99 -1.00
C ASP A 35 -5.94 0.20 -1.14
N LEU A 36 -5.45 1.45 -1.03
CA LEU A 36 -6.26 2.65 -1.20
C LEU A 36 -6.86 2.77 -2.61
N ASP A 37 -6.22 2.19 -3.63
CA ASP A 37 -6.80 2.16 -4.98
C ASP A 37 -8.00 1.19 -5.11
N GLY A 38 -8.20 0.34 -4.11
CA GLY A 38 -9.37 -0.54 -3.97
C GLY A 38 -10.62 0.16 -3.42
N LEU A 39 -10.52 1.41 -2.97
CA LEU A 39 -11.67 2.15 -2.41
C LEU A 39 -12.81 2.36 -3.41
N GLY A 40 -12.54 2.24 -4.72
CA GLY A 40 -13.56 2.23 -5.77
C GLY A 40 -14.69 1.22 -5.51
N ILE A 41 -14.42 0.14 -4.76
CA ILE A 41 -15.43 -0.89 -4.46
C ILE A 41 -16.61 -0.34 -3.67
N VAL A 42 -16.38 0.67 -2.83
CA VAL A 42 -17.43 1.32 -2.04
C VAL A 42 -18.39 2.07 -2.97
N VAL A 43 -17.85 2.80 -3.94
CA VAL A 43 -18.66 3.58 -4.90
C VAL A 43 -19.39 2.64 -5.85
N ASP A 44 -18.71 1.62 -6.37
CA ASP A 44 -19.31 0.61 -7.24
C ASP A 44 -20.46 -0.11 -6.52
N THR A 45 -20.25 -0.51 -5.26
CA THR A 45 -21.29 -1.18 -4.45
C THR A 45 -22.48 -0.25 -4.16
N ALA A 46 -22.23 1.02 -3.84
CA ALA A 46 -23.27 2.02 -3.57
C ALA A 46 -24.08 2.38 -4.82
N THR A 47 -23.45 2.34 -6.00
CA THR A 47 -24.07 2.75 -7.27
C THR A 47 -24.61 1.61 -8.13
N ARG A 48 -24.38 0.34 -7.73
CA ARG A 48 -24.67 -0.86 -8.55
C ARG A 48 -26.09 -1.00 -9.12
N ASN A 49 -27.08 -0.40 -8.47
CA ASN A 49 -28.49 -0.48 -8.89
C ASN A 49 -28.99 0.81 -9.57
N LEU A 50 -28.13 1.80 -9.78
CA LEU A 50 -28.47 3.04 -10.46
C LEU A 50 -28.12 2.96 -11.95
N PRO A 51 -28.80 3.72 -12.83
CA PRO A 51 -28.39 3.89 -14.22
C PRO A 51 -26.96 4.45 -14.38
N SER A 52 -26.46 5.13 -13.35
CA SER A 52 -25.11 5.70 -13.25
C SER A 52 -24.13 4.77 -12.51
N ALA A 53 -24.33 3.44 -12.58
CA ALA A 53 -23.42 2.49 -11.96
C ALA A 53 -21.98 2.71 -12.45
N THR A 54 -21.04 2.69 -11.49
CA THR A 54 -19.61 2.87 -11.76
C THR A 54 -18.88 1.54 -11.79
N ALA A 55 -17.66 1.54 -12.33
CA ALA A 55 -16.76 0.39 -12.36
C ALA A 55 -15.34 0.80 -11.91
N TRP A 56 -15.26 1.71 -10.94
CA TRP A 56 -14.01 2.32 -10.49
C TRP A 56 -13.06 1.30 -9.89
N TRP A 57 -13.57 0.33 -9.12
CA TRP A 57 -12.75 -0.74 -8.59
C TRP A 57 -12.11 -1.54 -9.72
N GLY A 58 -12.93 -2.08 -10.62
CA GLY A 58 -12.43 -2.88 -11.75
C GLY A 58 -11.49 -2.11 -12.68
N THR A 59 -11.69 -0.80 -12.81
CA THR A 59 -10.88 0.06 -13.71
C THR A 59 -9.56 0.50 -13.07
N TYR A 60 -9.53 0.78 -11.76
CA TYR A 60 -8.39 1.47 -11.13
C TYR A 60 -7.63 0.66 -10.08
N HIS A 61 -8.19 -0.44 -9.55
CA HIS A 61 -7.67 -1.17 -8.37
C HIS A 61 -6.28 -1.81 -8.53
N HIS A 62 -5.71 -1.93 -9.72
CA HIS A 62 -4.28 -2.30 -9.86
C HIS A 62 -3.52 -1.34 -10.77
N VAL A 63 -4.13 -0.19 -11.04
CA VAL A 63 -3.56 0.84 -11.92
C VAL A 63 -2.90 1.94 -11.09
N LEU A 64 -3.48 2.34 -9.96
CA LEU A 64 -3.03 3.52 -9.22
C LEU A 64 -2.03 3.21 -8.10
N GLY A 65 -2.28 2.19 -7.29
CA GLY A 65 -1.49 1.83 -6.10
C GLY A 65 -0.48 0.71 -6.34
N HIS A 66 -0.74 -0.18 -7.31
CA HIS A 66 0.05 -1.39 -7.54
C HIS A 66 1.12 -1.26 -8.63
N ASN A 67 1.72 -0.07 -8.77
CA ASN A 67 2.70 0.21 -9.82
C ASN A 67 4.01 0.78 -9.25
N VAL A 68 5.05 0.76 -10.08
CA VAL A 68 6.40 1.23 -9.72
C VAL A 68 6.39 2.71 -9.31
N LEU A 69 5.64 3.56 -10.00
CA LEU A 69 5.57 4.99 -9.67
C LEU A 69 5.02 5.19 -8.25
N PHE A 70 3.97 4.47 -7.86
CA PHE A 70 3.42 4.53 -6.51
C PHE A 70 4.43 4.09 -5.45
N GLY A 71 5.16 2.99 -5.69
CA GLY A 71 6.25 2.55 -4.82
C GLY A 71 7.34 3.61 -4.66
N LEU A 72 7.73 4.29 -5.75
CA LEU A 72 8.69 5.39 -5.71
C LEU A 72 8.17 6.61 -4.94
N LEU A 73 6.88 6.93 -5.07
CA LEU A 73 6.24 8.00 -4.30
C LEU A 73 6.23 7.67 -2.79
N LEU A 74 5.93 6.43 -2.40
CA LEU A 74 6.02 5.98 -1.00
C LEU A 74 7.44 6.07 -0.45
N CYS A 75 8.43 5.70 -1.27
CA CYS A 75 9.85 5.85 -0.94
C CYS A 75 10.22 7.32 -0.69
N ALA A 76 9.88 8.20 -1.64
CA ALA A 76 10.16 9.62 -1.56
C ALA A 76 9.44 10.29 -0.38
N ALA A 77 8.17 9.95 -0.14
CA ALA A 77 7.39 10.42 1.00
C ALA A 77 8.00 9.95 2.32
N THR A 78 8.36 8.68 2.43
CA THR A 78 9.03 8.15 3.63
C THR A 78 10.38 8.81 3.86
N HIS A 79 11.15 9.08 2.81
CA HIS A 79 12.41 9.82 2.91
C HIS A 79 12.18 11.24 3.44
N ALA A 80 11.24 11.98 2.84
CA ALA A 80 10.96 13.37 3.21
C ALA A 80 10.38 13.49 4.64
N LEU A 81 9.51 12.57 5.04
CA LEU A 81 8.87 12.57 6.36
C LEU A 81 9.75 11.94 7.44
N GLY A 82 10.53 10.91 7.12
CA GLY A 82 11.41 10.16 8.03
C GLY A 82 12.79 10.79 8.19
N GLU A 83 12.86 12.10 8.38
CA GLU A 83 14.12 12.83 8.65
C GLU A 83 15.22 12.61 7.59
N ARG A 84 14.85 12.36 6.33
CA ARG A 84 15.78 12.14 5.19
C ARG A 84 16.68 10.92 5.36
N ARG A 85 16.23 9.89 6.08
CA ARG A 85 16.97 8.64 6.23
C ARG A 85 16.68 7.68 5.10
N LEU A 86 17.72 7.38 4.31
CA LEU A 86 17.65 6.41 3.22
C LEU A 86 17.22 5.02 3.70
N ARG A 87 17.64 4.62 4.91
CA ARG A 87 17.26 3.32 5.49
C ARG A 87 15.74 3.16 5.63
N ALA A 88 15.03 4.16 6.14
CA ALA A 88 13.58 4.11 6.28
C ALA A 88 12.90 4.09 4.89
N ALA A 89 13.39 4.88 3.95
CA ALA A 89 12.87 4.92 2.57
C ALA A 89 13.01 3.56 1.86
N MET A 90 14.17 2.90 2.01
CA MET A 90 14.38 1.56 1.44
C MET A 90 13.49 0.51 2.10
N LEU A 91 13.25 0.60 3.41
CA LEU A 91 12.32 -0.30 4.10
C LEU A 91 10.87 -0.07 3.67
N ALA A 92 10.47 1.17 3.34
CA ALA A 92 9.18 1.44 2.73
C ALA A 92 9.04 0.76 1.36
N LEU A 93 10.09 0.76 0.53
CA LEU A 93 10.11 -0.01 -0.71
C LEU A 93 10.00 -1.51 -0.45
N VAL A 94 10.74 -2.06 0.53
CA VAL A 94 10.61 -3.49 0.90
C VAL A 94 9.18 -3.80 1.34
N SER A 95 8.60 -2.97 2.19
CA SER A 95 7.21 -3.09 2.67
C SER A 95 6.21 -3.11 1.50
N PHE A 96 6.36 -2.19 0.54
CA PHE A 96 5.57 -2.14 -0.69
C PHE A 96 5.74 -3.40 -1.57
N HIS A 97 6.96 -3.91 -1.75
CA HIS A 97 7.17 -5.11 -2.56
C HIS A 97 6.62 -6.36 -1.87
N LEU A 98 6.70 -6.44 -0.54
CA LEU A 98 6.07 -7.52 0.22
C LEU A 98 4.54 -7.47 0.13
N HIS A 99 3.95 -6.28 0.04
CA HIS A 99 2.54 -6.13 -0.30
C HIS A 99 2.23 -6.79 -1.65
N LEU A 100 2.92 -6.39 -2.72
CA LEU A 100 2.70 -6.96 -4.06
C LEU A 100 2.89 -8.49 -4.08
N LEU A 101 3.95 -8.97 -3.41
CA LEU A 101 4.21 -10.40 -3.27
C LEU A 101 3.09 -11.12 -2.52
N GLY A 102 2.58 -10.52 -1.45
CA GLY A 102 1.46 -11.03 -0.69
C GLY A 102 0.17 -11.12 -1.51
N ASP A 103 -0.07 -10.17 -2.40
CA ASP A 103 -1.19 -10.24 -3.35
C ASP A 103 -1.02 -11.35 -4.37
N ILE A 104 0.17 -11.52 -4.95
CA ILE A 104 0.44 -12.62 -5.89
C ILE A 104 0.26 -13.98 -5.21
N ILE A 105 0.79 -14.17 -4.00
CA ILE A 105 0.65 -15.43 -3.26
C ILE A 105 -0.81 -15.65 -2.80
N GLY A 106 -1.49 -14.57 -2.40
CA GLY A 106 -2.86 -14.61 -1.90
C GLY A 106 -3.92 -14.74 -3.01
N ALA A 107 -3.60 -14.31 -4.22
CA ALA A 107 -4.39 -14.58 -5.42
C ALA A 107 -4.22 -16.07 -5.75
N ARG A 108 -5.14 -16.88 -5.22
CA ARG A 108 -5.31 -18.26 -5.68
C ARG A 108 -5.55 -18.17 -7.19
N GLY A 109 -4.57 -18.63 -7.98
CA GLY A 109 -4.60 -18.59 -9.44
C GLY A 109 -5.87 -19.17 -10.04
#